data_AF-A0A7W4WDH2-F1
#
_entry.id   AF-A0A7W4WDH2-F1
#
_cell.length_a   1.000
_cell.length_b   1.000
_cell.length_c   1.000
_cell.angle_alpha   90.00
_cell.angle_beta   90.00
_cell.angle_gamma   90.00
#
_symmetry.space_group_name_H-M   'P 1'
#
loop_
_entity.id
_entity.type
_entity.pdbx_description
1 polymer ?
#
loop_
_entity_poly.entity_id
_entity_poly.type
_entity_poly.pdbx_seq_one_letter_code
_entity_poly.pdbx_strand_id
1 'polypeptide(L)'
;MNEVRIAQSPSLAEQCGRLVAAPLFNQFIIGLILLNGVAVGLETFPWVTERFGGLLHGVNRLILAAFIAEAAIKMAAHGSRPWRYFASGWNCFDFTVVALSLIPAAGPLATLARLVRVLRVLRLVSAFPELRLLVDTLLKSLPSMFHIALLMSIIFYIYAVAGYFLFHEIDPTHWRSLPIALLSLFRIVTFEDWTDIMYTAMESMPWAWVYFISFVVMGAFVMINLFIGVVLNNLEEAKLRRLDELQLPPSQTEILRELRATQEALARLQRRMEKSERGAAQ
;
A
#
# COMPACT_ATOMS: atom_id res chain seq x y z
N MET A 1 -23.10 29.12 -47.03
CA MET A 1 -21.78 29.47 -46.47
C MET A 1 -21.32 28.28 -45.67
N ASN A 2 -20.51 27.40 -46.28
CA ASN A 2 -19.93 26.24 -45.61
C ASN A 2 -18.79 26.74 -44.74
N GLU A 3 -18.96 26.70 -43.42
CA GLU A 3 -17.85 26.86 -42.50
C GLU A 3 -16.92 25.65 -42.65
N VAL A 4 -15.78 25.90 -43.29
CA VAL A 4 -14.65 24.99 -43.31
C VAL A 4 -14.16 24.87 -41.87
N ARG A 5 -14.55 23.79 -41.18
CA ARG A 5 -13.90 23.37 -39.93
C ARG A 5 -12.45 23.03 -40.26
N ILE A 6 -11.56 23.99 -40.08
CA ILE A 6 -10.12 23.74 -40.08
C ILE A 6 -9.87 22.74 -38.95
N ALA A 7 -9.53 21.51 -39.30
CA ALA A 7 -9.12 20.50 -38.34
C ALA A 7 -7.85 21.03 -37.65
N GLN A 8 -8.00 21.62 -36.47
CA GLN A 8 -6.87 21.96 -35.62
C GLN A 8 -6.12 20.66 -35.35
N SER A 9 -4.84 20.63 -35.72
CA SER A 9 -3.99 19.48 -35.43
C SER A 9 -4.05 19.22 -33.92
N PRO A 10 -4.25 17.96 -33.48
CA PRO A 10 -4.35 17.67 -32.07
C PRO A 10 -3.08 18.16 -31.39
N SER A 11 -3.22 18.94 -30.32
CA SER A 11 -2.07 19.49 -29.59
C SER A 11 -1.15 18.36 -29.13
N LEU A 12 0.15 18.62 -28.97
CA LEU A 12 1.12 17.62 -28.49
C LEU A 12 0.64 16.93 -27.19
N ALA A 13 -0.08 17.68 -26.34
CA ALA A 13 -0.68 17.15 -25.11
C ALA A 13 -1.82 16.15 -25.40
N GLU A 14 -2.68 16.40 -26.38
CA GLU A 14 -3.75 15.47 -26.77
C GLU A 14 -3.20 14.20 -27.40
N GLN A 15 -2.13 14.31 -28.21
CA GLN A 15 -1.47 13.15 -28.80
C GLN A 15 -0.79 12.29 -27.72
N CYS A 16 -0.07 12.92 -26.79
CA CYS A 16 0.51 12.24 -25.62
C CYS A 16 -0.58 11.62 -24.74
N GLY A 17 -1.69 12.32 -24.54
CA GLY A 17 -2.85 11.81 -23.78
C GLY A 17 -3.45 10.55 -24.40
N ARG A 18 -3.63 10.54 -25.74
CA ARG A 18 -4.11 9.34 -26.46
C ARG A 18 -3.13 8.18 -26.36
N LEU A 19 -1.82 8.45 -26.44
CA LEU A 19 -0.78 7.43 -26.29
C LEU A 19 -0.77 6.82 -24.89
N VAL A 20 -0.84 7.65 -23.85
CA VAL A 20 -0.86 7.20 -22.44
C VAL A 20 -2.13 6.41 -22.12
N ALA A 21 -3.26 6.78 -22.73
CA ALA A 21 -4.53 6.07 -22.54
C ALA A 21 -4.58 4.72 -23.27
N ALA A 22 -3.64 4.43 -24.19
CA ALA A 22 -3.64 3.19 -24.93
C ALA A 22 -3.27 2.00 -24.02
N PRO A 23 -4.02 0.87 -24.05
CA PRO A 23 -3.70 -0.31 -23.24
C PRO A 23 -2.33 -0.91 -23.58
N LEU A 24 -1.94 -0.82 -24.86
CA LEU A 24 -0.61 -1.24 -25.35
C LEU A 24 0.54 -0.49 -24.67
N PHE A 25 0.36 0.80 -24.37
CA PHE A 25 1.38 1.59 -23.67
C PHE A 25 1.60 1.03 -22.26
N ASN A 26 0.52 0.78 -21.51
CA ASN A 26 0.64 0.21 -20.17
C ASN A 26 1.24 -1.21 -20.19
N GLN A 27 0.79 -2.07 -21.11
CA GLN A 27 1.35 -3.42 -21.28
C GLN A 27 2.84 -3.40 -21.63
N PHE A 28 3.27 -2.47 -22.49
CA PHE A 28 4.67 -2.28 -22.83
C PHE A 28 5.51 -1.88 -21.61
N ILE A 29 5.04 -0.90 -20.81
CA ILE A 29 5.73 -0.48 -19.58
C ILE A 29 5.82 -1.63 -18.57
N ILE A 30 4.75 -2.40 -18.37
CA ILE A 30 4.76 -3.59 -17.52
C ILE A 30 5.80 -4.60 -18.02
N GLY A 31 5.85 -4.86 -19.34
CA GLY A 31 6.85 -5.73 -19.95
C GLY A 31 8.29 -5.26 -19.68
N LEU A 32 8.55 -3.95 -19.76
CA LEU A 32 9.86 -3.39 -19.42
C LEU A 32 10.22 -3.52 -17.94
N ILE A 33 9.25 -3.37 -17.04
CA ILE A 33 9.45 -3.57 -15.60
C ILE A 33 9.80 -5.04 -15.31
N LEU A 34 9.07 -5.98 -15.91
CA LEU A 34 9.35 -7.41 -15.76
C LEU A 34 10.72 -7.79 -16.32
N LEU A 35 11.05 -7.30 -17.53
CA LEU A 35 12.37 -7.50 -18.13
C LEU A 35 13.48 -6.93 -17.25
N ASN A 36 13.27 -5.77 -16.65
CA ASN A 36 14.22 -5.19 -15.73
C ASN A 36 14.39 -6.02 -14.45
N GLY A 37 13.29 -6.52 -13.87
CA GLY A 37 13.36 -7.42 -12.72
C GLY A 37 14.19 -8.67 -13.01
N VAL A 38 13.99 -9.29 -14.18
CA VAL A 38 14.81 -10.42 -14.63
C VAL A 38 16.27 -10.02 -14.81
N ALA A 39 16.55 -8.88 -15.45
CA ALA A 39 17.92 -8.39 -15.65
C ALA A 39 18.65 -8.16 -14.31
N VAL A 40 17.99 -7.56 -13.32
CA VAL A 40 18.54 -7.36 -11.97
C VAL A 40 18.79 -8.71 -11.27
N GLY A 41 17.89 -9.67 -11.42
CA GLY A 41 18.10 -11.03 -10.90
C GLY A 41 19.31 -11.72 -11.55
N LEU A 42 19.47 -11.58 -12.87
CA LEU A 42 20.60 -12.12 -13.61
C LEU A 42 21.95 -11.49 -13.20
N GLU A 43 21.96 -10.20 -12.85
CA GLU A 43 23.16 -9.53 -12.32
C GLU A 43 23.64 -10.09 -10.97
N THR A 44 22.83 -10.90 -10.28
CA THR A 44 23.21 -11.55 -9.02
C THR A 44 24.16 -12.74 -9.25
N PHE A 45 24.19 -13.31 -10.45
CA PHE A 45 25.04 -14.46 -10.78
C PHE A 45 26.41 -14.01 -11.34
N PRO A 46 27.54 -14.35 -10.69
CA PRO A 46 28.88 -13.92 -11.13
C PRO A 46 29.23 -14.35 -12.56
N TRP A 47 28.88 -15.58 -12.95
CA TRP A 47 29.17 -16.10 -14.29
C TRP A 47 28.42 -15.34 -15.40
N VAL A 48 27.23 -14.81 -15.09
CA VAL A 48 26.43 -14.04 -16.04
C VAL A 48 27.02 -12.65 -16.22
N THR A 49 27.45 -11.99 -15.15
CA THR A 49 28.04 -10.65 -15.22
C THR A 49 29.40 -10.69 -15.91
N GLU A 50 30.20 -11.73 -15.72
CA GLU A 50 31.47 -11.93 -16.43
C GLU A 50 31.28 -12.12 -17.94
N ARG A 51 30.27 -12.90 -18.36
CA ARG A 51 30.06 -13.24 -19.78
C ARG A 51 29.17 -12.25 -20.54
N PHE A 52 28.18 -11.66 -19.87
CA PHE A 52 27.12 -10.82 -20.47
C PHE A 52 26.99 -9.44 -19.82
N GLY A 53 27.92 -9.02 -18.95
CA GLY A 53 27.82 -7.76 -18.21
C GLY A 53 27.62 -6.53 -19.09
N GLY A 54 28.35 -6.44 -20.22
CA GLY A 54 28.17 -5.34 -21.17
C GLY A 54 26.77 -5.27 -21.78
N LEU A 55 26.20 -6.43 -22.13
CA LEU A 55 24.83 -6.52 -22.65
C LEU A 55 23.81 -6.14 -21.58
N LEU A 56 23.95 -6.67 -20.36
CA LEU A 56 23.06 -6.35 -19.23
C LEU A 56 23.08 -4.86 -18.89
N HIS A 57 24.26 -4.24 -18.88
CA HIS A 57 24.39 -2.79 -18.67
C HIS A 57 23.73 -1.98 -19.79
N GLY A 58 23.87 -2.42 -21.04
CA GLY A 58 23.18 -1.81 -22.19
C GLY A 58 21.65 -1.89 -22.06
N VAL A 59 21.13 -3.07 -21.76
CA VAL A 59 19.70 -3.32 -21.52
C VAL A 59 19.18 -2.46 -20.37
N ASN A 60 19.89 -2.40 -19.25
CA ASN A 60 19.50 -1.59 -18.09
C ASN A 60 19.48 -0.09 -18.38
N ARG A 61 20.39 0.43 -19.22
CA ARG A 61 20.37 1.82 -19.69
C ARG A 61 19.21 2.08 -20.63
N LEU A 62 18.92 1.16 -21.55
CA LEU A 62 17.79 1.27 -22.48
C LEU A 62 16.45 1.30 -21.73
N ILE A 63 16.27 0.41 -20.74
CA ILE A 63 15.05 0.39 -19.93
C ILE A 63 14.91 1.67 -19.10
N LEU A 64 16.01 2.16 -18.51
CA LEU A 64 15.99 3.45 -17.80
C LEU A 64 15.62 4.61 -18.73
N ALA A 65 16.18 4.65 -19.94
CA ALA A 65 15.82 5.66 -20.95
C ALA A 65 14.33 5.58 -21.34
N ALA A 66 13.79 4.37 -21.49
CA ALA A 66 12.37 4.17 -21.74
C ALA A 66 11.49 4.67 -20.58
N PHE A 67 11.90 4.48 -19.34
CA PHE A 67 11.19 5.01 -18.16
C PHE A 67 11.27 6.53 -18.04
N ILE A 68 12.39 7.14 -18.42
CA ILE A 68 12.51 8.60 -18.50
C ILE A 68 11.56 9.13 -19.59
N ALA A 69 11.54 8.48 -20.75
CA ALA A 69 10.63 8.84 -21.84
C ALA A 69 9.16 8.67 -21.43
N GLU A 70 8.81 7.59 -20.74
CA GLU A 70 7.47 7.34 -20.18
C GLU A 70 7.04 8.49 -19.25
N ALA A 71 7.89 8.87 -18.30
CA ALA A 71 7.61 9.98 -17.38
C ALA A 71 7.44 11.31 -18.14
N ALA A 72 8.30 11.58 -19.13
CA ALA A 72 8.21 12.77 -19.97
C ALA A 72 6.89 12.82 -20.77
N ILE A 73 6.47 11.70 -21.37
CA ILE A 73 5.21 11.57 -22.12
C ILE A 73 4.02 11.78 -21.18
N LYS A 74 4.02 11.18 -19.99
CA LYS A 74 2.95 11.36 -18.98
C LYS A 74 2.86 12.81 -18.48
N MET A 75 3.99 13.49 -18.31
CA MET A 75 4.01 14.92 -17.98
C MET A 75 3.48 15.77 -19.14
N ALA A 76 3.91 15.50 -20.38
CA ALA A 76 3.47 16.20 -21.57
C ALA A 76 1.96 16.03 -21.84
N ALA A 77 1.37 14.88 -21.49
CA ALA A 77 -0.07 14.64 -21.59
C ALA A 77 -0.91 15.61 -20.74
N HIS A 78 -0.35 16.22 -19.70
CA HIS A 78 -1.04 17.22 -18.87
C HIS A 78 -0.96 18.65 -19.43
N GLY A 79 -0.31 18.85 -20.59
CA GLY A 79 -0.28 20.10 -21.34
C GLY A 79 0.28 21.28 -20.55
N SER A 80 -0.45 22.39 -20.51
CA SER A 80 -0.02 23.65 -19.87
C SER A 80 0.09 23.58 -18.34
N ARG A 81 -0.29 22.46 -17.71
CA ARG A 81 -0.20 22.26 -16.26
C ARG A 81 0.52 20.94 -15.93
N PRO A 82 1.83 20.81 -16.24
CA PRO A 82 2.59 19.59 -15.98
C PRO A 82 2.64 19.23 -14.48
N TRP A 83 2.49 20.22 -13.59
CA TRP A 83 2.39 20.03 -12.14
C TRP A 83 1.27 19.08 -11.71
N ARG A 84 0.20 18.91 -12.51
CA ARG A 84 -0.87 17.94 -12.23
C ARG A 84 -0.39 16.49 -12.25
N TYR A 85 0.71 16.19 -12.95
CA TYR A 85 1.34 14.86 -12.90
C TYR A 85 1.66 14.44 -11.45
N PHE A 86 2.17 15.39 -10.65
CA PHE A 86 2.56 15.16 -9.25
C PHE A 86 1.40 15.15 -8.26
N ALA A 87 0.16 15.42 -8.70
CA ALA A 87 -1.01 15.31 -7.84
C ALA A 87 -1.37 13.84 -7.52
N SER A 88 -0.89 12.89 -8.32
CA SER A 88 -1.06 11.45 -8.07
C SER A 88 0.14 10.88 -7.30
N GLY A 89 -0.11 10.28 -6.14
CA GLY A 89 0.93 9.63 -5.33
C GLY A 89 1.72 8.57 -6.09
N TRP A 90 1.05 7.80 -6.95
CA TRP A 90 1.68 6.75 -7.78
C TRP A 90 2.60 7.31 -8.87
N ASN A 91 2.25 8.45 -9.48
CA ASN A 91 3.10 9.13 -10.45
C ASN A 91 4.32 9.78 -9.76
N CYS A 92 4.14 10.31 -8.56
CA CYS A 92 5.23 10.84 -7.74
C CYS A 92 6.22 9.72 -7.37
N PHE A 93 5.71 8.57 -6.91
CA PHE A 93 6.51 7.39 -6.62
C PHE A 93 7.35 6.93 -7.82
N ASP A 94 6.72 6.75 -8.99
CA ASP A 94 7.41 6.36 -10.22
C ASP A 94 8.50 7.36 -10.61
N PHE A 95 8.20 8.65 -10.51
CA PHE A 95 9.16 9.71 -10.81
C PHE A 95 10.34 9.70 -9.84
N THR A 96 10.10 9.54 -8.54
CA THR A 96 11.16 9.44 -7.53
C THR A 96 12.07 8.26 -7.82
N VAL A 97 11.52 7.10 -8.16
CA VAL A 97 12.30 5.91 -8.50
C VAL A 97 13.17 6.13 -9.75
N VAL A 98 12.64 6.78 -10.78
CA VAL A 98 13.40 7.13 -11.99
C VAL A 98 14.48 8.17 -11.69
N ALA A 99 14.17 9.21 -10.91
CA ALA A 99 15.12 10.25 -10.51
C ALA A 99 16.26 9.69 -9.66
N LEU A 100 15.95 8.85 -8.66
CA LEU A 100 16.95 8.19 -7.84
C LEU A 100 17.81 7.20 -8.66
N SER A 101 17.26 6.61 -9.71
CA SER A 101 18.01 5.74 -10.63
C SER A 101 19.04 6.48 -11.51
N LEU A 102 18.93 7.80 -11.64
CA LEU A 102 19.90 8.64 -12.36
C LEU A 102 21.14 8.95 -11.52
N ILE A 103 21.11 8.71 -10.21
CA ILE A 103 22.24 8.97 -9.33
C ILE A 103 23.45 8.13 -9.81
N PRO A 104 24.59 8.76 -10.15
CA PRO A 104 25.79 8.05 -10.57
C PRO A 104 26.26 7.14 -9.43
N ALA A 105 26.59 5.89 -9.76
CA ALA A 105 27.17 4.96 -8.80
C ALA A 105 28.68 5.23 -8.65
N ALA A 106 29.02 6.43 -8.21
CA ALA A 106 30.40 6.88 -7.99
C ALA A 106 30.64 7.22 -6.52
N GLY A 107 31.86 6.98 -6.05
CA GLY A 107 32.29 7.34 -4.70
C GLY A 107 31.66 6.50 -3.58
N PRO A 108 31.64 7.02 -2.33
CA PRO A 108 31.20 6.29 -1.14
C PRO A 108 29.75 5.81 -1.20
N LEU A 109 28.92 6.49 -1.98
CA LEU A 109 27.50 6.17 -2.14
C LEU A 109 27.23 5.14 -3.26
N ALA A 110 28.26 4.60 -3.92
CA ALA A 110 28.08 3.68 -5.04
C ALA A 110 27.26 2.43 -4.67
N THR A 111 27.45 1.89 -3.45
CA THR A 111 26.65 0.74 -2.98
C THR A 111 25.19 1.11 -2.78
N LEU A 112 24.90 2.25 -2.15
CA LEU A 112 23.54 2.74 -1.97
C LEU A 112 22.88 3.05 -3.32
N ALA A 113 23.59 3.70 -4.24
CA ALA A 113 23.11 3.96 -5.59
C ALA A 113 22.80 2.65 -6.35
N ARG A 114 23.59 1.58 -6.16
CA ARG A 114 23.28 0.25 -6.70
C ARG A 114 21.99 -0.33 -6.10
N LEU A 115 21.81 -0.26 -4.78
CA LEU A 115 20.60 -0.76 -4.11
C LEU A 115 19.34 0.02 -4.52
N VAL A 116 19.46 1.34 -4.66
CA VAL A 116 18.39 2.23 -5.14
C VAL A 116 17.91 1.82 -6.53
N ARG A 117 18.79 1.31 -7.40
CA ARG A 117 18.37 0.81 -8.72
C ARG A 117 17.45 -0.39 -8.60
N VAL A 118 17.61 -1.25 -7.59
CA VAL A 118 16.72 -2.41 -7.36
C VAL A 118 15.30 -1.96 -7.01
N LEU A 119 15.15 -0.80 -6.36
CA LEU A 119 13.83 -0.24 -6.03
C LEU A 119 12.95 0.00 -7.26
N ARG A 120 13.51 0.06 -8.47
CA ARG A 120 12.72 0.18 -9.70
C ARG A 120 11.80 -1.02 -9.97
N VAL A 121 12.11 -2.19 -9.40
CA VAL A 121 11.22 -3.36 -9.45
C VAL A 121 9.92 -3.09 -8.68
N LEU A 122 9.95 -2.22 -7.66
CA LEU A 122 8.75 -1.81 -6.92
C LEU A 122 7.76 -1.02 -7.79
N ARG A 123 8.18 -0.51 -8.96
CA ARG A 123 7.25 0.04 -9.96
C ARG A 123 6.25 -1.00 -10.46
N LEU A 124 6.47 -2.29 -10.22
CA LEU A 124 5.46 -3.31 -10.48
C LEU A 124 4.20 -3.05 -9.64
N VAL A 125 4.35 -2.62 -8.39
CA VAL A 125 3.22 -2.26 -7.51
C VAL A 125 2.43 -1.10 -8.11
N SER A 126 3.14 -0.08 -8.62
CA SER A 126 2.50 1.03 -9.31
C SER A 126 2.06 0.67 -10.73
N ALA A 127 2.48 -0.41 -11.36
CA ALA A 127 2.01 -0.73 -12.71
C ALA A 127 0.70 -1.52 -12.72
N PHE A 128 0.45 -2.33 -11.67
CA PHE A 128 -0.72 -3.19 -11.54
C PHE A 128 -1.81 -2.54 -10.67
N PRO A 129 -3.00 -2.23 -11.24
CA PRO A 129 -4.09 -1.60 -10.48
C PRO A 129 -4.53 -2.41 -9.25
N GLU A 130 -4.50 -3.74 -9.33
CA GLU A 130 -4.85 -4.61 -8.20
C GLU A 130 -3.85 -4.47 -7.04
N LEU A 131 -2.54 -4.41 -7.34
CA LEU A 131 -1.51 -4.19 -6.33
C LEU A 131 -1.62 -2.79 -5.72
N ARG A 132 -1.88 -1.76 -6.54
CA ARG A 132 -2.16 -0.41 -6.05
C ARG A 132 -3.33 -0.41 -5.06
N LEU A 133 -4.43 -1.09 -5.42
CA LEU A 133 -5.61 -1.18 -4.56
C LEU A 133 -5.28 -1.84 -3.22
N LEU A 134 -4.51 -2.92 -3.22
CA LEU A 134 -4.06 -3.58 -1.99
C LEU A 134 -3.25 -2.64 -1.11
N VAL A 135 -2.25 -1.96 -1.68
CA VAL A 135 -1.40 -1.01 -0.94
C VAL A 135 -2.19 0.20 -0.45
N ASP A 136 -3.03 0.79 -1.29
CA ASP A 136 -3.90 1.91 -0.91
C ASP A 136 -4.83 1.53 0.24
N THR A 137 -5.34 0.30 0.25
CA THR A 137 -6.19 -0.22 1.34
C THR A 137 -5.39 -0.40 2.63
N LEU A 138 -4.18 -0.98 2.55
CA LEU A 138 -3.28 -1.12 3.71
C LEU A 138 -2.91 0.25 4.29
N LEU A 139 -2.52 1.21 3.45
CA LEU A 139 -2.14 2.55 3.88
C LEU A 139 -3.32 3.32 4.49
N LYS A 140 -4.55 3.14 3.98
CA LYS A 140 -5.77 3.72 4.58
C LYS A 140 -6.09 3.16 5.95
N SER A 141 -5.64 1.94 6.27
CA SER A 141 -5.84 1.35 7.59
C SER A 141 -4.82 1.85 8.64
N LEU A 142 -3.64 2.33 8.23
CA LEU A 142 -2.58 2.78 9.15
C LEU A 142 -3.01 3.91 10.12
N PRO A 143 -3.73 4.96 9.70
CA PRO A 143 -4.12 6.05 10.60
C PRO A 143 -4.93 5.58 11.81
N SER A 144 -5.77 4.54 11.66
CA SER A 144 -6.59 4.00 12.75
C SER A 144 -5.74 3.47 13.93
N MET A 145 -4.48 3.10 13.65
CA MET A 145 -3.56 2.50 14.61
C MET A 145 -2.58 3.50 15.21
N PHE A 146 -2.57 4.76 14.74
CA PHE A 146 -1.55 5.73 15.10
C PHE A 146 -1.45 5.96 16.61
N HIS A 147 -2.60 6.05 17.30
CA HIS A 147 -2.62 6.25 18.75
C HIS A 147 -1.99 5.08 19.54
N ILE A 148 -2.24 3.85 19.11
CA ILE A 148 -1.68 2.65 19.75
C ILE A 148 -0.18 2.56 19.44
N ALA A 149 0.23 2.84 18.20
CA ALA A 149 1.64 2.91 17.81
C ALA A 149 2.41 4.00 18.59
N LEU A 150 1.77 5.15 18.85
CA LEU A 150 2.35 6.20 19.67
C LEU A 150 2.52 5.75 21.13
N LEU A 151 1.51 5.09 21.71
CA LEU A 151 1.60 4.52 23.06
C LEU A 151 2.74 3.50 23.15
N MET A 152 2.84 2.59 22.17
CA MET A 152 3.91 1.61 22.10
C MET A 152 5.28 2.29 21.99
N SER A 153 5.40 3.35 21.19
CA SER A 153 6.65 4.11 21.04
C SER A 153 7.11 4.75 22.35
N ILE A 154 6.17 5.28 23.16
CA ILE A 154 6.46 5.84 24.49
C ILE A 154 6.95 4.73 25.43
N ILE A 155 6.27 3.59 25.46
CA ILE A 155 6.68 2.43 26.26
C ILE A 155 8.09 1.97 25.88
N PHE A 156 8.36 1.82 24.57
CA PHE A 156 9.68 1.47 24.05
C PHE A 156 10.75 2.44 24.51
N TYR A 157 10.49 3.75 24.42
CA TYR A 157 11.45 4.76 24.85
C TYR A 157 11.77 4.66 26.35
N ILE A 158 10.74 4.54 27.20
CA ILE A 158 10.92 4.42 28.66
C ILE A 158 11.74 3.17 28.99
N TYR A 159 11.39 2.01 28.41
CA TYR A 159 12.12 0.77 28.65
C TYR A 159 13.54 0.82 28.08
N ALA A 160 13.76 1.47 26.94
CA ALA A 160 15.10 1.56 26.34
C ALA A 160 16.04 2.40 27.20
N VAL A 161 15.54 3.53 27.74
CA VAL A 161 16.30 4.36 28.68
C VAL A 161 16.57 3.60 29.99
N ALA A 162 15.56 2.93 30.55
CA ALA A 162 15.73 2.12 31.75
C ALA A 162 16.73 0.98 31.54
N GLY A 163 16.61 0.23 30.44
CA GLY A 163 17.49 -0.89 30.12
C GLY A 163 18.92 -0.45 29.83
N TYR A 164 19.12 0.71 29.19
CA TYR A 164 20.44 1.32 29.10
C TYR A 164 21.05 1.50 30.51
N PHE A 165 20.38 2.22 31.42
CA PHE A 165 20.93 2.49 32.75
C PHE A 165 21.08 1.24 33.64
N LEU A 166 20.28 0.20 33.42
CA LEU A 166 20.34 -1.03 34.21
C LEU A 166 21.40 -2.01 33.69
N PHE A 167 21.59 -2.09 32.37
CA PHE A 167 22.27 -3.23 31.75
C PHE A 167 23.44 -2.84 30.82
N HIS A 168 23.72 -1.56 30.57
CA HIS A 168 24.79 -1.18 29.63
C HIS A 168 26.18 -1.68 30.01
N GLU A 169 26.47 -1.86 31.30
CA GLU A 169 27.77 -2.39 31.77
C GLU A 169 27.80 -3.93 31.73
N ILE A 170 26.66 -4.57 31.95
CA ILE A 170 26.52 -6.03 32.02
C ILE A 170 26.51 -6.62 30.61
N ASP A 171 25.74 -6.01 29.71
CA ASP A 171 25.58 -6.47 28.33
C ASP A 171 25.59 -5.27 27.35
N PRO A 172 26.80 -4.79 27.01
CA PRO A 172 26.96 -3.73 26.03
C PRO A 172 26.45 -4.09 24.63
N THR A 173 26.30 -5.39 24.30
CA THR A 173 25.88 -5.80 22.96
C THR A 173 24.43 -5.39 22.69
N HIS A 174 23.58 -5.48 23.72
CA HIS A 174 22.16 -5.13 23.64
C HIS A 174 21.82 -3.75 24.24
N TRP A 175 22.68 -3.20 25.11
CA TRP A 175 22.33 -2.01 25.90
C TRP A 175 23.33 -0.84 25.83
N ARG A 176 24.37 -0.87 24.96
CA ARG A 176 25.40 0.19 24.90
C ARG A 176 24.92 1.58 24.51
N SER A 177 23.76 1.70 23.86
CA SER A 177 23.21 3.00 23.42
C SER A 177 21.71 2.91 23.21
N LEU A 178 21.04 4.07 23.24
CA LEU A 178 19.59 4.14 23.11
C LEU A 178 19.05 3.45 21.82
N PRO A 179 19.62 3.65 20.61
CA PRO A 179 19.15 2.96 19.41
C PRO A 179 19.30 1.44 19.48
N ILE A 180 20.32 0.95 20.18
CA ILE A 180 20.59 -0.48 20.31
C ILE A 180 19.68 -1.08 21.36
N ALA A 181 19.43 -0.39 22.48
CA ALA A 181 18.42 -0.77 23.45
C ALA A 181 17.02 -0.84 22.80
N LEU A 182 16.67 0.12 21.95
CA LEU A 182 15.42 0.10 21.17
C LEU A 182 15.35 -1.11 20.22
N LEU A 183 16.45 -1.47 19.57
CA LEU A 183 16.53 -2.65 18.70
C LEU A 183 16.41 -3.95 19.51
N SER A 184 17.05 -4.03 20.68
CA SER A 184 16.94 -5.16 21.60
C SER A 184 15.51 -5.33 22.09
N LEU A 185 14.84 -4.24 22.48
CA LEU A 185 13.41 -4.27 22.83
C LEU A 185 12.51 -4.65 21.66
N PHE A 186 12.86 -4.28 20.42
CA PHE A 186 12.15 -4.74 19.23
C PHE A 186 12.25 -6.26 19.06
N ARG A 187 13.44 -6.84 19.24
CA ARG A 187 13.63 -8.31 19.26
C ARG A 187 12.86 -8.97 20.42
N ILE A 188 12.81 -8.33 21.59
CA ILE A 188 12.07 -8.84 22.74
C ILE A 188 10.55 -8.83 22.50
N VAL A 189 9.99 -7.75 21.90
CA VAL A 189 8.54 -7.66 21.65
C VAL A 189 8.07 -8.65 20.59
N THR A 190 8.94 -9.06 19.66
CA THR A 190 8.66 -10.12 18.68
C THR A 190 8.77 -11.52 19.28
N PHE A 191 9.07 -11.61 20.59
CA PHE A 191 9.32 -12.84 21.34
C PHE A 191 10.47 -13.70 20.80
N GLU A 192 11.42 -13.08 20.10
CA GLU A 192 12.57 -13.77 19.54
C GLU A 192 13.75 -13.68 20.51
N ASP A 193 14.27 -14.83 20.96
CA ASP A 193 15.48 -14.97 21.80
C ASP A 193 15.57 -14.01 23.00
N TRP A 194 14.43 -13.56 23.53
CA TRP A 194 14.39 -12.58 24.60
C TRP A 194 14.82 -13.15 25.96
N THR A 195 14.70 -14.47 26.13
CA THR A 195 15.11 -15.16 27.35
C THR A 195 16.62 -15.16 27.54
N ASP A 196 17.40 -15.22 26.46
CA ASP A 196 18.87 -15.22 26.55
C ASP A 196 19.38 -13.86 27.02
N ILE A 197 18.78 -12.78 26.52
CA ILE A 197 19.07 -11.41 26.97
C ILE A 197 18.68 -11.24 28.44
N MET A 198 17.53 -11.80 28.85
CA MET A 198 17.09 -11.80 30.24
C MET A 198 18.05 -12.58 31.14
N TYR A 199 18.43 -13.81 30.77
CA TYR A 199 19.30 -14.65 31.58
C TYR A 199 20.69 -14.02 31.74
N THR A 200 21.23 -13.40 30.69
CA THR A 200 22.49 -12.64 30.76
C THR A 200 22.41 -11.53 31.81
N ALA A 201 21.32 -10.76 31.83
CA ALA A 201 21.10 -9.74 32.85
C ALA A 201 20.95 -10.35 34.27
N MET A 202 20.33 -11.53 34.37
CA MET A 202 20.12 -12.23 35.64
C MET A 202 21.41 -12.77 36.27
N GLU A 203 22.46 -13.02 35.49
CA GLU A 203 23.77 -13.43 36.02
C GLU A 203 24.34 -12.38 36.98
N SER A 204 24.12 -11.10 36.66
CA SER A 204 24.55 -9.97 37.51
C SER A 204 23.45 -9.50 38.46
N MET A 205 22.19 -9.60 38.05
CA MET A 205 21.04 -9.05 38.75
C MET A 205 19.88 -10.04 38.79
N PRO A 206 19.78 -10.90 39.83
CA PRO A 206 18.82 -12.01 39.86
C PRO A 206 17.34 -11.62 39.70
N TRP A 207 16.98 -10.36 39.98
CA TRP A 207 15.63 -9.81 39.83
C TRP A 207 15.37 -9.16 38.46
N ALA A 208 16.34 -9.16 37.54
CA ALA A 208 16.22 -8.55 36.21
C ALA A 208 15.05 -9.13 35.40
N TRP A 209 14.65 -10.39 35.63
CA TRP A 209 13.48 -11.00 35.00
C TRP A 209 12.21 -10.15 35.13
N VAL A 210 12.05 -9.37 36.20
CA VAL A 210 10.90 -8.49 36.40
C VAL A 210 10.80 -7.46 35.27
N TYR A 211 11.93 -6.84 34.88
CA TYR A 211 11.99 -5.87 33.79
C TYR A 211 11.60 -6.50 32.45
N PHE A 212 12.13 -7.68 32.14
CA PHE A 212 11.87 -8.34 30.86
C PHE A 212 10.43 -8.86 30.77
N ILE A 213 9.95 -9.52 31.82
CA ILE A 213 8.58 -10.04 31.87
C ILE A 213 7.55 -8.91 31.84
N SER A 214 7.78 -7.80 32.55
CA SER A 214 6.85 -6.67 32.51
C SER A 214 6.77 -6.04 31.12
N PHE A 215 7.89 -5.93 30.41
CA PHE A 215 7.92 -5.47 29.02
C PHE A 215 7.19 -6.43 28.07
N VAL A 216 7.47 -7.74 28.17
CA VAL A 216 6.84 -8.79 27.36
C VAL A 216 5.33 -8.80 27.56
N VAL A 217 4.85 -8.75 28.81
CA VAL A 217 3.41 -8.73 29.13
C VAL A 217 2.76 -7.46 28.58
N MET A 218 3.37 -6.30 28.80
CA MET A 218 2.82 -5.04 28.30
C MET A 218 2.83 -4.97 26.77
N GLY A 219 3.91 -5.42 26.13
CA GLY A 219 4.04 -5.51 24.69
C GLY A 219 3.01 -6.45 24.08
N ALA A 220 2.85 -7.65 24.64
CA ALA A 220 1.83 -8.62 24.24
C ALA A 220 0.42 -8.01 24.34
N PHE A 221 0.12 -7.37 25.47
CA PHE A 221 -1.17 -6.74 25.69
C PHE A 221 -1.46 -5.63 24.67
N VAL A 222 -0.50 -4.74 24.41
CA VAL A 222 -0.64 -3.68 23.41
C VAL A 222 -0.79 -4.26 22.01
N MET A 223 -0.02 -5.30 21.65
CA MET A 223 -0.10 -5.96 20.34
C MET A 223 -1.46 -6.64 20.11
N ILE A 224 -2.00 -7.31 21.13
CA ILE A 224 -3.34 -7.91 21.07
C ILE A 224 -4.41 -6.82 20.91
N ASN A 225 -4.33 -5.74 21.69
CA ASN A 225 -5.27 -4.64 21.58
C ASN A 225 -5.17 -3.91 20.24
N LEU A 226 -3.96 -3.80 19.66
CA LEU A 226 -3.75 -3.31 18.31
C LEU A 226 -4.51 -4.19 17.31
N PHE A 227 -4.26 -5.51 17.34
CA PHE A 227 -4.92 -6.45 16.45
C PHE A 227 -6.45 -6.40 16.56
N ILE A 228 -6.98 -6.41 17.79
CA ILE A 228 -8.42 -6.26 18.06
C ILE A 228 -8.93 -4.92 17.50
N GLY A 229 -8.22 -3.82 17.74
CA GLY A 229 -8.60 -2.50 17.24
C GLY A 229 -8.69 -2.47 15.71
N VAL A 230 -7.74 -3.08 15.00
CA VAL A 230 -7.76 -3.16 13.53
C VAL A 230 -8.93 -3.99 13.04
N VAL A 231 -9.16 -5.16 13.63
CA VAL A 231 -10.25 -6.05 13.23
C VAL A 231 -11.61 -5.39 13.51
N LEU A 232 -11.79 -4.77 14.68
CA LEU A 232 -13.01 -4.06 15.03
C LEU A 232 -13.27 -2.87 14.11
N ASN A 233 -12.26 -2.04 13.83
CA ASN A 233 -12.41 -0.91 12.93
C ASN A 233 -12.81 -1.35 11.52
N ASN A 234 -12.21 -2.44 11.00
CA ASN A 234 -12.59 -3.00 9.71
C ASN A 234 -14.01 -3.59 9.72
N LEU A 235 -14.43 -4.26 10.81
CA LEU A 235 -15.78 -4.81 10.97
C LEU A 235 -16.83 -3.70 11.09
N GLU A 236 -16.55 -2.63 11.82
CA GLU A 236 -17.41 -1.46 11.94
C GLU A 236 -17.57 -0.75 10.60
N GLU A 237 -16.48 -0.52 9.86
CA GLU A 237 -16.55 0.07 8.53
C GLU A 237 -17.35 -0.82 7.56
N ALA A 238 -17.14 -2.14 7.59
CA ALA A 238 -17.91 -3.08 6.78
C ALA A 238 -19.39 -3.12 7.16
N LYS A 239 -19.71 -3.02 8.46
CA LYS A 239 -21.09 -2.97 8.97
C LYS A 239 -21.80 -1.68 8.56
N LEU A 240 -21.12 -0.54 8.67
CA LEU A 240 -21.66 0.77 8.27
C LEU A 240 -21.98 0.80 6.77
N ARG A 241 -21.08 0.30 5.92
CA ARG A 241 -21.34 0.19 4.47
C ARG A 241 -22.59 -0.64 4.15
N ARG A 242 -22.78 -1.78 4.84
CA ARG A 242 -23.99 -2.60 4.68
C ARG A 242 -25.26 -1.89 5.16
N LEU A 243 -25.17 -1.11 6.24
CA LEU A 243 -26.32 -0.34 6.74
C LEU A 243 -26.70 0.77 5.76
N ASP A 244 -25.72 1.47 5.18
CA ASP A 244 -25.96 2.46 4.12
C ASP A 244 -26.60 1.82 2.88
N GLU A 245 -26.15 0.62 2.48
CA GLU A 245 -26.80 -0.16 1.41
C GLU A 245 -28.26 -0.50 1.71
N LEU A 246 -28.60 -0.80 2.97
CA LEU A 246 -29.97 -1.05 3.42
C LEU A 246 -30.82 0.22 3.55
N GLN A 247 -30.21 1.39 3.75
CA GLN A 247 -30.89 2.68 3.89
C GLN A 247 -31.11 3.40 2.55
N LEU A 248 -30.47 2.95 1.46
CA LEU A 248 -30.80 3.44 0.13
C LEU A 248 -32.30 3.20 -0.12
N PRO A 249 -33.08 4.24 -0.45
CA PRO A 249 -34.47 4.03 -0.81
C PRO A 249 -34.49 3.03 -1.97
N PRO A 250 -35.40 2.04 -1.95
CA PRO A 250 -35.48 1.04 -3.02
C PRO A 250 -35.44 1.75 -4.37
N SER A 251 -34.67 1.21 -5.32
CA SER A 251 -34.50 1.88 -6.61
C SER A 251 -35.88 2.20 -7.19
N GLN A 252 -36.01 3.27 -7.98
CA GLN A 252 -37.32 3.61 -8.57
C GLN A 252 -37.96 2.41 -9.28
N THR A 253 -37.13 1.54 -9.86
CA THR A 253 -37.56 0.27 -10.46
C THR A 253 -38.09 -0.74 -9.45
N GLU A 254 -37.51 -0.83 -8.26
CA GLU A 254 -37.94 -1.71 -7.16
C GLU A 254 -39.23 -1.20 -6.51
N ILE A 255 -39.35 0.11 -6.25
CA ILE A 255 -40.60 0.75 -5.81
C ILE A 255 -41.73 0.52 -6.83
N LEU A 256 -41.45 0.72 -8.13
CA LEU A 256 -42.45 0.48 -9.18
C LEU A 256 -42.86 -1.00 -9.27
N ARG A 257 -41.93 -1.91 -8.97
CA ARG A 257 -42.21 -3.36 -8.96
C ARG A 257 -43.10 -3.74 -7.77
N GLU A 258 -42.79 -3.24 -6.59
CA GLU A 258 -43.62 -3.43 -5.38
C GLU A 258 -45.01 -2.80 -5.54
N LEU A 259 -45.09 -1.60 -6.12
CA LEU A 259 -46.38 -0.93 -6.38
C LEU A 259 -47.26 -1.75 -7.32
N ARG A 260 -46.70 -2.27 -8.43
CA ARG A 260 -47.43 -3.14 -9.36
C ARG A 260 -47.89 -4.43 -8.68
N ALA A 261 -47.03 -5.07 -7.89
CA ALA A 261 -47.39 -6.28 -7.16
C ALA A 261 -48.55 -6.02 -6.17
N THR A 262 -48.51 -4.90 -5.45
CA THR A 262 -49.56 -4.49 -4.53
C THR A 262 -50.87 -4.20 -5.25
N GLN A 263 -50.82 -3.51 -6.40
CA GLN A 263 -51.99 -3.25 -7.24
C GLN A 263 -52.63 -4.55 -7.76
N GLU A 264 -51.84 -5.52 -8.21
CA GLU A 264 -52.35 -6.82 -8.63
C GLU A 264 -52.98 -7.62 -7.48
N ALA A 265 -52.41 -7.53 -6.27
CA ALA A 265 -52.96 -8.18 -5.09
C ALA A 265 -54.32 -7.57 -4.70
N LEU A 266 -54.44 -6.24 -4.71
CA LEU A 266 -55.69 -5.51 -4.50
C LEU A 266 -56.76 -5.89 -5.54
N ALA A 267 -56.40 -5.91 -6.82
CA ALA A 267 -57.32 -6.30 -7.89
C ALA A 267 -57.82 -7.75 -7.72
N ARG A 268 -56.95 -8.65 -7.26
CA ARG A 268 -57.33 -10.04 -6.92
C ARG A 268 -58.30 -10.10 -5.76
N LEU A 269 -58.10 -9.30 -4.71
CA LEU A 269 -58.99 -9.23 -3.56
C LEU A 269 -60.37 -8.66 -3.94
N GLN A 270 -60.42 -7.58 -4.71
CA GLN A 270 -61.68 -7.00 -5.21
C GLN A 270 -62.49 -8.02 -6.00
N ARG A 271 -61.87 -8.75 -6.93
CA ARG A 271 -62.54 -9.83 -7.68
C ARG A 271 -63.06 -10.97 -6.79
N ARG A 272 -62.36 -11.28 -5.69
CA ARG A 272 -62.83 -12.27 -4.71
C ARG A 272 -64.04 -11.76 -3.93
N MET A 273 -64.02 -10.49 -3.53
CA MET A 273 -65.16 -9.85 -2.85
C MET A 273 -66.39 -9.80 -3.75
N GLU A 274 -66.27 -9.35 -5.00
CA GLU A 274 -67.39 -9.31 -5.96
C GLU A 274 -67.97 -10.71 -6.22
N LYS A 275 -67.12 -11.74 -6.29
CA LYS A 275 -67.58 -13.13 -6.40
C LYS A 275 -68.30 -13.60 -5.13
N SER A 276 -67.83 -13.21 -3.95
CA SER A 276 -68.46 -13.55 -2.67
C SER A 276 -69.82 -12.86 -2.51
N GLU A 277 -69.94 -11.58 -2.88
CA GLU A 277 -71.20 -10.84 -2.83
C GLU A 277 -72.23 -11.41 -3.81
N ARG A 278 -71.81 -11.75 -5.04
CA ARG A 278 -72.69 -12.41 -6.02
C ARG A 278 -73.11 -13.82 -5.61
N GLY A 279 -72.25 -14.53 -4.87
CA GLY A 279 -72.56 -15.86 -4.33
C GLY A 279 -73.45 -15.84 -3.08
N ALA A 280 -73.52 -14.73 -2.35
CA ALA A 280 -74.39 -14.56 -1.18
C ALA A 280 -75.79 -14.01 -1.54
N ALA A 281 -75.98 -13.51 -2.76
CA ALA A 281 -77.25 -12.97 -3.27
C ALA A 281 -78.07 -13.99 -4.09
N GLN A 282 -77.60 -15.24 -4.20
CA GLN A 282 -78.34 -16.40 -4.73
C GLN A 282 -78.72 -17.33 -3.60
#